data_AF-A0A1M3QEE8-F1
#
_entry.id   AF-A0A1M3QEE8-F1
#
_cell.length_a   1.000
_cell.length_b   1.000
_cell.length_c   1.000
_cell.angle_alpha   90.00
_cell.angle_beta   90.00
_cell.angle_gamma   90.00
#
_symmetry.space_group_name_H-M   'P 1'
#
loop_
_entity.id
_entity.type
_entity.pdbx_description
1 polymer ?
#
loop_
_entity_poly.entity_id
_entity_poly.type
_entity_poly.pdbx_seq_one_letter_code
_entity_poly.pdbx_strand_id
1 'polypeptide(L)'
;MTATGTVNPELTIIVGSYVSGPITDIQCDYNTVVTAGQICATIDPRPYQTIVDQDSANLSVADAQLTKDGANFDYAQLNYRRNQRLIATQAVSQDTVEVSKSLADQAAAQVALDQATIEQREAELSAAQINLDYTNIRSPVNGVVVSRNVTQGQTVAASFQTPTLFLIATDLTRMQVDTNVSESDIGTVSEGQSVTFSVDAFPDRIFEGKITQVRQSPQTIQNVVTFDAVVGVDNTDLALKPGMTASLNIITAHATNALRVPNQALRFEPTDAGNTSAAPTSVDAKGPHVWVQHNDTVIMVPVTIGVSDQSYTVIEAGELEPGDKIAFGEDVASSTMAPFRFLRW
;
A
#
# COMPACT_ATOMS: atom_id res chain seq x y z
N MET A 1 24.94 -0.13 -2.65
CA MET A 1 24.19 0.78 -3.52
C MET A 1 23.44 1.80 -2.67
N THR A 2 23.37 3.07 -3.07
CA THR A 2 22.59 4.11 -2.36
C THR A 2 21.26 4.36 -3.07
N ALA A 3 20.18 4.51 -2.31
CA ALA A 3 18.87 4.89 -2.82
C ALA A 3 18.15 5.80 -1.82
N THR A 4 17.12 6.52 -2.27
CA THR A 4 16.29 7.36 -1.41
C THR A 4 14.87 6.83 -1.38
N GLY A 5 14.23 6.97 -0.23
CA GLY A 5 12.88 6.46 0.00
C GLY A 5 12.09 7.27 1.00
N THR A 6 10.82 6.93 1.14
CA THR A 6 9.91 7.53 2.11
C THR A 6 9.43 6.47 3.09
N VAL A 7 9.46 6.80 4.38
CA VAL A 7 8.99 5.93 5.45
C VAL A 7 7.46 5.99 5.52
N ASN A 8 6.80 4.84 5.43
CA ASN A 8 5.35 4.69 5.50
C ASN A 8 4.98 3.57 6.51
N PRO A 9 3.78 3.60 7.11
CA PRO A 9 3.25 2.44 7.83
C PRO A 9 3.11 1.25 6.87
N GLU A 10 3.29 0.04 7.37
CA GLU A 10 3.12 -1.18 6.57
C GLU A 10 1.73 -1.27 5.94
N LEU A 11 0.69 -0.81 6.66
CA LEU A 11 -0.68 -0.78 6.17
C LEU A 11 -1.41 0.49 6.60
N THR A 12 -1.80 1.28 5.60
CA THR A 12 -2.64 2.47 5.76
C THR A 12 -3.98 2.31 5.06
N ILE A 13 -5.05 2.77 5.70
CA ILE A 13 -6.40 2.78 5.14
C ILE A 13 -6.85 4.22 4.93
N ILE A 14 -7.36 4.48 3.72
CA ILE A 14 -7.99 5.74 3.35
C ILE A 14 -9.47 5.67 3.74
N VAL A 15 -9.91 6.62 4.56
CA VAL A 15 -11.33 6.77 4.94
C VAL A 15 -11.90 7.96 4.20
N GLY A 16 -12.93 7.71 3.40
CA GLY A 16 -13.66 8.73 2.64
C GLY A 16 -15.12 8.84 3.07
N SER A 17 -15.92 9.54 2.25
CA SER A 17 -17.37 9.64 2.42
C SER A 17 -18.11 9.09 1.21
N TYR A 18 -19.24 8.43 1.47
CA TYR A 18 -20.22 8.01 0.45
C TYR A 18 -21.29 9.06 0.20
N VAL A 19 -21.55 9.94 1.18
CA VAL A 19 -22.60 10.96 1.15
C VAL A 19 -22.02 12.39 1.18
N SER A 20 -22.81 13.37 0.77
CA SER A 20 -22.36 14.76 0.66
C SER A 20 -23.05 15.64 1.70
N GLY A 21 -22.34 16.65 2.18
CA GLY A 21 -22.89 17.59 3.15
C GLY A 21 -21.80 18.31 3.95
N PRO A 22 -22.18 19.30 4.77
CA PRO A 22 -21.25 19.97 5.68
C PRO A 22 -20.91 19.06 6.86
N ILE A 23 -19.64 19.07 7.27
CA ILE A 23 -19.16 18.36 8.46
C ILE A 23 -19.57 19.16 9.69
N THR A 24 -20.36 18.53 10.57
CA THR A 24 -20.89 19.15 11.79
C THR A 24 -20.00 18.92 13.00
N ASP A 25 -19.37 17.75 13.09
CA ASP A 25 -18.52 17.36 14.22
C ASP A 25 -17.33 16.51 13.75
N ILE A 26 -16.20 16.63 14.47
CA ILE A 26 -14.98 15.85 14.26
C ILE A 26 -14.49 15.36 15.62
N GLN A 27 -14.41 14.05 15.78
CA GLN A 27 -14.01 13.38 17.02
C GLN A 27 -12.62 12.77 16.93
N CYS A 28 -12.15 12.49 15.71
CA CYS A 28 -10.80 11.97 15.46
C CYS A 28 -9.86 13.10 15.03
N ASP A 29 -8.79 13.32 15.79
CA ASP A 29 -7.74 14.29 15.47
C ASP A 29 -6.42 13.58 15.14
N TYR A 30 -5.42 14.33 14.66
CA TYR A 30 -4.08 13.83 14.36
C TYR A 30 -3.49 13.08 15.56
N ASN A 31 -2.84 11.95 15.29
CA ASN A 31 -2.20 11.08 16.28
C ASN A 31 -3.17 10.42 17.28
N THR A 32 -4.47 10.55 17.10
CA THR A 32 -5.46 9.89 17.96
C THR A 32 -5.54 8.40 17.61
N VAL A 33 -5.51 7.55 18.64
CA VAL A 33 -5.77 6.11 18.49
C VAL A 33 -7.26 5.91 18.31
N VAL A 34 -7.64 5.16 17.28
CA VAL A 34 -9.03 4.87 16.92
C VAL A 34 -9.28 3.37 16.90
N THR A 35 -10.48 2.98 17.28
CA THR A 35 -10.94 1.59 17.17
C THR A 35 -11.83 1.39 15.94
N ALA A 36 -11.90 0.17 15.42
CA ALA A 36 -12.82 -0.18 14.36
C ALA A 36 -14.27 0.15 14.77
N GLY A 37 -15.01 0.82 13.88
CA GLY A 37 -16.37 1.30 14.11
C GLY A 37 -16.49 2.64 14.85
N GLN A 38 -15.39 3.19 15.40
CA GLN A 38 -15.41 4.48 16.07
C GLN A 38 -15.76 5.60 15.10
N ILE A 39 -16.66 6.50 15.50
CA ILE A 39 -17.04 7.67 14.72
C ILE A 39 -15.90 8.67 14.77
N CYS A 40 -15.47 9.14 13.59
CA CYS A 40 -14.41 10.11 13.43
C CYS A 40 -14.89 11.48 12.99
N ALA A 41 -15.92 11.52 12.15
CA ALA A 41 -16.59 12.74 11.77
C ALA A 41 -18.07 12.47 11.49
N THR A 42 -18.88 13.51 11.60
CA THR A 42 -20.30 13.46 11.28
C THR A 42 -20.61 14.52 10.23
N ILE A 43 -21.25 14.10 9.14
CA ILE A 43 -21.88 14.97 8.15
C ILE A 43 -23.27 15.32 8.67
N ASP A 44 -23.78 16.52 8.36
CA ASP A 44 -25.11 16.97 8.77
C ASP A 44 -26.19 15.90 8.44
N PRO A 45 -26.76 15.24 9.47
CA PRO A 45 -27.66 14.13 9.24
C PRO A 45 -29.08 14.59 8.93
N ARG A 46 -29.42 15.87 9.14
CA ARG A 46 -30.81 16.35 9.09
C ARG A 46 -31.51 16.13 7.75
N PRO A 47 -30.87 16.37 6.58
CA PRO A 47 -31.50 16.09 5.30
C PRO A 47 -31.79 14.60 5.12
N TYR A 48 -30.88 13.73 5.58
CA TYR A 48 -31.02 12.27 5.48
C TYR A 48 -32.05 11.72 6.46
N GLN A 49 -32.08 12.24 7.70
CA GLN A 49 -33.10 11.91 8.70
C GLN A 49 -34.50 12.26 8.20
N THR A 50 -34.65 13.41 7.52
CA THR A 50 -35.93 13.82 6.95
C THR A 50 -36.46 12.80 5.93
N ILE A 51 -35.58 12.18 5.14
CA ILE A 51 -35.97 11.12 4.19
C ILE A 51 -36.35 9.84 4.92
N VAL A 52 -35.59 9.44 5.95
CA VAL A 52 -35.93 8.28 6.80
C VAL A 52 -37.30 8.47 7.46
N ASP A 53 -37.59 9.65 7.99
CA ASP A 53 -38.86 9.97 8.63
C ASP A 53 -40.02 9.92 7.61
N GLN A 54 -39.80 10.44 6.40
CA GLN A 54 -40.77 10.41 5.31
C GLN A 54 -41.07 8.97 4.84
N ASP A 55 -40.04 8.15 4.65
CA ASP A 55 -40.19 6.76 4.20
C ASP A 55 -40.80 5.87 5.29
N SER A 56 -40.48 6.13 6.56
CA SER A 56 -41.14 5.49 7.69
C SER A 56 -42.63 5.82 7.76
N ALA A 57 -43.01 7.07 7.48
CA ALA A 57 -44.42 7.44 7.39
C ALA A 57 -45.12 6.78 6.20
N ASN A 58 -44.45 6.67 5.04
CA ASN A 58 -44.98 5.98 3.86
C ASN A 58 -45.22 4.49 4.12
N LEU A 59 -44.31 3.82 4.83
CA LEU A 59 -44.49 2.44 5.28
C LEU A 59 -45.71 2.31 6.20
N SER A 60 -45.84 3.19 7.18
CA SER A 60 -47.00 3.19 8.10
C SER A 60 -48.35 3.38 7.37
N VAL A 61 -48.38 4.18 6.30
CA VAL A 61 -49.57 4.33 5.44
C VAL A 61 -49.88 3.02 4.69
N ALA A 62 -48.86 2.33 4.19
CA ALA A 62 -49.03 1.04 3.52
C ALA A 62 -49.55 -0.04 4.48
N ASP A 63 -49.04 -0.10 5.72
CA ASP A 63 -49.53 -0.99 6.78
C ASP A 63 -51.00 -0.73 7.14
N ALA A 64 -51.38 0.55 7.24
CA ALA A 64 -52.76 0.93 7.50
C ALA A 64 -53.69 0.53 6.33
N GLN A 65 -53.21 0.61 5.09
CA GLN A 65 -53.96 0.17 3.91
C GLN A 65 -54.14 -1.35 3.90
N LEU A 66 -53.07 -2.12 4.18
CA LEU A 66 -53.16 -3.58 4.33
C LEU A 66 -54.17 -3.97 5.41
N THR A 67 -54.18 -3.26 6.55
CA THR A 67 -55.12 -3.53 7.64
C THR A 67 -56.57 -3.29 7.20
N LYS A 68 -56.83 -2.19 6.50
CA LYS A 68 -58.15 -1.86 5.94
C LYS A 68 -58.61 -2.91 4.93
N ASP A 69 -57.74 -3.31 4.01
CA ASP A 69 -58.09 -4.22 2.93
C ASP A 69 -58.14 -5.68 3.40
N GLY A 70 -57.36 -6.03 4.43
CA GLY A 70 -57.49 -7.28 5.18
C GLY A 70 -58.85 -7.42 5.85
N ALA A 71 -59.37 -6.38 6.50
CA ALA A 71 -60.72 -6.39 7.05
C ALA A 71 -61.81 -6.55 5.96
N ASN A 72 -61.59 -5.97 4.78
CA ASN A 72 -62.48 -6.15 3.63
C ASN A 72 -62.43 -7.59 3.08
N PHE A 73 -61.25 -8.19 3.00
CA PHE A 73 -61.07 -9.59 2.63
C PHE A 73 -61.79 -10.53 3.61
N ASP A 74 -61.63 -10.33 4.92
CA ASP A 74 -62.31 -11.11 5.95
C ASP A 74 -63.84 -11.03 5.80
N TYR A 75 -64.37 -9.83 5.55
CA TYR A 75 -65.79 -9.60 5.30
C TYR A 75 -66.28 -10.33 4.04
N ALA A 76 -65.56 -10.20 2.92
CA ALA A 76 -65.89 -10.87 1.66
C ALA A 76 -65.85 -12.40 1.81
N GLN A 77 -64.84 -12.92 2.52
CA GLN A 77 -64.68 -14.34 2.78
C GLN A 77 -65.79 -14.91 3.69
N LEU A 78 -66.19 -14.16 4.73
CA LEU A 78 -67.33 -14.53 5.58
C LEU A 78 -68.63 -14.62 4.79
N ASN A 79 -68.87 -13.67 3.87
CA ASN A 79 -70.05 -13.69 3.01
C ASN A 79 -70.04 -14.85 2.03
N TYR A 80 -68.90 -15.13 1.38
CA TYR A 80 -68.76 -16.31 0.53
C TYR A 80 -69.06 -17.61 1.30
N ARG A 81 -68.43 -17.81 2.47
CA ARG A 81 -68.68 -18.99 3.32
C ARG A 81 -70.13 -19.09 3.79
N ARG A 82 -70.81 -17.96 3.99
CA ARG A 82 -72.25 -17.93 4.33
C ARG A 82 -73.09 -18.38 3.14
N ASN A 83 -72.88 -17.80 1.96
CA ASN A 83 -73.62 -18.15 0.74
C ASN A 83 -73.39 -19.61 0.34
N GLN A 84 -72.17 -20.10 0.48
CA GLN A 84 -71.82 -21.51 0.24
C GLN A 84 -72.56 -22.49 1.16
N ARG A 85 -72.94 -22.08 2.38
CA ARG A 85 -73.79 -22.89 3.26
C ARG A 85 -75.28 -22.79 2.89
N LEU A 86 -75.74 -21.60 2.50
CA LEU A 86 -77.15 -21.33 2.16
C LEU A 86 -77.59 -21.93 0.83
N ILE A 87 -76.68 -22.19 -0.11
CA ILE A 87 -77.03 -22.83 -1.39
C ILE A 87 -77.45 -24.29 -1.19
N ALA A 88 -76.92 -24.98 -0.18
CA ALA A 88 -77.32 -26.35 0.16
C ALA A 88 -78.79 -26.44 0.60
N THR A 89 -79.34 -25.34 1.13
CA THR A 89 -80.76 -25.21 1.50
C THR A 89 -81.59 -24.50 0.43
N GLN A 90 -81.05 -24.31 -0.78
CA GLN A 90 -81.69 -23.58 -1.90
C GLN A 90 -82.12 -22.14 -1.54
N ALA A 91 -81.49 -21.52 -0.54
CA ALA A 91 -81.85 -20.19 -0.04
C ALA A 91 -81.17 -19.05 -0.84
N VAL A 92 -80.17 -19.36 -1.66
CA VAL A 92 -79.47 -18.42 -2.57
C VAL A 92 -79.22 -19.09 -3.92
N SER A 93 -79.05 -18.29 -4.98
CA SER A 93 -78.73 -18.79 -6.32
C SER A 93 -77.25 -19.16 -6.47
N GLN A 94 -76.94 -20.00 -7.46
CA GLN A 94 -75.56 -20.33 -7.86
C GLN A 94 -74.77 -19.08 -8.24
N ASP A 95 -75.38 -18.17 -9.01
CA ASP A 95 -74.81 -16.87 -9.39
C ASP A 95 -74.38 -16.04 -8.15
N THR A 96 -75.19 -16.04 -7.08
CA THR A 96 -74.84 -15.33 -5.83
C THR A 96 -73.57 -15.89 -5.19
N VAL A 97 -73.41 -17.21 -5.20
CA VAL A 97 -72.20 -17.88 -4.66
C VAL A 97 -70.98 -17.52 -5.52
N GLU A 98 -71.10 -17.59 -6.84
CA GLU A 98 -70.02 -17.26 -7.78
C GLU A 98 -69.57 -15.80 -7.67
N VAL A 99 -70.51 -14.86 -7.58
CA VAL A 99 -70.21 -13.43 -7.34
C VAL A 99 -69.48 -13.24 -6.01
N SER A 100 -69.98 -13.85 -4.92
CA SER A 100 -69.33 -13.72 -3.61
C SER A 100 -67.93 -14.36 -3.56
N LYS A 101 -67.70 -15.44 -4.31
CA LYS A 101 -66.37 -16.03 -4.48
C LYS A 101 -65.44 -15.08 -5.22
N SER A 102 -65.88 -14.54 -6.37
CA SER A 102 -65.10 -13.59 -7.17
C SER A 102 -64.68 -12.36 -6.36
N LEU A 103 -65.59 -11.82 -5.54
CA LEU A 103 -65.29 -10.69 -4.64
C LEU A 103 -64.27 -11.06 -3.56
N ALA A 104 -64.36 -12.27 -2.99
CA ALA A 104 -63.37 -12.74 -2.01
C ALA A 104 -62.00 -12.95 -2.65
N ASP A 105 -61.94 -13.53 -3.86
CA ASP A 105 -60.71 -13.72 -4.63
C ASP A 105 -60.08 -12.37 -5.02
N GLN A 106 -60.89 -11.38 -5.41
CA GLN A 106 -60.44 -10.01 -5.69
C GLN A 106 -59.86 -9.33 -4.43
N ALA A 107 -60.53 -9.46 -3.28
CA ALA A 107 -60.03 -8.90 -2.03
C ALA A 107 -58.73 -9.59 -1.57
N ALA A 108 -58.59 -10.91 -1.79
CA ALA A 108 -57.35 -11.63 -1.54
C ALA A 108 -56.19 -11.10 -2.41
N ALA A 109 -56.46 -10.87 -3.69
CA ALA A 109 -55.46 -10.30 -4.61
C ALA A 109 -55.06 -8.88 -4.20
N GLN A 110 -55.99 -8.08 -3.68
CA GLN A 110 -55.69 -6.74 -3.15
C GLN A 110 -54.77 -6.80 -1.93
N VAL A 111 -55.05 -7.70 -0.97
CA VAL A 111 -54.17 -7.92 0.20
C VAL A 111 -52.76 -8.36 -0.24
N ALA A 112 -52.65 -9.23 -1.24
CA ALA A 112 -51.36 -9.63 -1.78
C ALA A 112 -50.60 -8.47 -2.44
N LEU A 113 -51.31 -7.55 -3.11
CA LEU A 113 -50.73 -6.34 -3.69
C LEU A 113 -50.25 -5.35 -2.61
N ASP A 114 -51.03 -5.18 -1.55
CA ASP A 114 -50.65 -4.34 -0.41
C ASP A 114 -49.41 -4.88 0.29
N GLN A 115 -49.33 -6.21 0.46
CA GLN A 115 -48.13 -6.87 1.03
C GLN A 115 -46.88 -6.61 0.17
N ALA A 116 -46.99 -6.74 -1.16
CA ALA A 116 -45.88 -6.43 -2.06
C ALA A 116 -45.51 -4.93 -2.02
N THR A 117 -46.48 -4.05 -1.79
CA THR A 117 -46.24 -2.61 -1.61
C THR A 117 -45.50 -2.32 -0.31
N ILE A 118 -45.82 -3.02 0.79
CA ILE A 118 -45.10 -2.93 2.05
C ILE A 118 -43.64 -3.34 1.86
N GLU A 119 -43.38 -4.49 1.22
CA GLU A 119 -42.02 -4.95 0.93
C GLU A 119 -41.21 -3.91 0.12
N GLN A 120 -41.87 -3.24 -0.83
CA GLN A 120 -41.26 -2.13 -1.57
C GLN A 120 -40.91 -0.95 -0.66
N ARG A 121 -41.82 -0.52 0.23
CA ARG A 121 -41.59 0.61 1.15
C ARG A 121 -40.54 0.30 2.21
N GLU A 122 -40.48 -0.94 2.69
CA GLU A 122 -39.42 -1.39 3.60
C GLU A 122 -38.03 -1.30 2.94
N ALA A 123 -37.93 -1.70 1.67
CA ALA A 123 -36.68 -1.59 0.91
C ALA A 123 -36.25 -0.13 0.71
N GLU A 124 -37.20 0.78 0.41
CA GLU A 124 -36.94 2.22 0.31
C GLU A 124 -36.46 2.81 1.65
N LEU A 125 -37.15 2.50 2.76
CA LEU A 125 -36.77 2.93 4.10
C LEU A 125 -35.36 2.41 4.48
N SER A 126 -35.06 1.16 4.19
CA SER A 126 -33.74 0.56 4.44
C SER A 126 -32.64 1.29 3.68
N ALA A 127 -32.87 1.63 2.41
CA ALA A 127 -31.93 2.43 1.61
C ALA A 127 -31.73 3.84 2.21
N ALA A 128 -32.78 4.49 2.69
CA ALA A 128 -32.70 5.79 3.36
C ALA A 128 -31.90 5.71 4.66
N GLN A 129 -32.11 4.65 5.46
CA GLN A 129 -31.37 4.40 6.70
C GLN A 129 -29.87 4.18 6.46
N ILE A 130 -29.50 3.42 5.43
CA ILE A 130 -28.09 3.22 5.05
C ILE A 130 -27.44 4.56 4.68
N ASN A 131 -28.14 5.42 3.93
CA ASN A 131 -27.61 6.74 3.59
C ASN A 131 -27.46 7.64 4.82
N LEU A 132 -28.39 7.56 5.78
CA LEU A 132 -28.26 8.24 7.07
C LEU A 132 -27.05 7.70 7.85
N ASP A 133 -26.83 6.38 7.87
CA ASP A 133 -25.68 5.79 8.54
C ASP A 133 -24.35 6.23 7.94
N TYR A 134 -24.28 6.39 6.61
CA TYR A 134 -23.12 6.95 5.93
C TYR A 134 -22.79 8.40 6.30
N THR A 135 -23.70 9.13 6.94
CA THR A 135 -23.38 10.45 7.51
C THR A 135 -22.38 10.36 8.66
N ASN A 136 -22.30 9.20 9.33
CA ASN A 136 -21.30 8.92 10.37
C ASN A 136 -20.07 8.27 9.74
N ILE A 137 -19.00 9.03 9.59
CA ILE A 137 -17.73 8.56 9.06
C ILE A 137 -17.01 7.77 10.17
N ARG A 138 -16.92 6.45 9.99
CA ARG A 138 -16.33 5.53 10.98
C ARG A 138 -14.96 5.02 10.53
N SER A 139 -14.10 4.71 11.48
CA SER A 139 -12.86 3.99 11.19
C SER A 139 -13.15 2.53 10.82
N PRO A 140 -12.67 2.01 9.67
CA PRO A 140 -12.85 0.60 9.31
C PRO A 140 -11.91 -0.34 10.07
N VAL A 141 -10.84 0.19 10.68
CA VAL A 141 -9.77 -0.58 11.34
C VAL A 141 -9.40 0.04 12.68
N ASN A 142 -8.75 -0.75 13.55
CA ASN A 142 -8.03 -0.18 14.69
C ASN A 142 -6.72 0.44 14.18
N GLY A 143 -6.32 1.57 14.73
CA GLY A 143 -5.10 2.24 14.27
C GLY A 143 -4.90 3.64 14.84
N VAL A 144 -4.02 4.41 14.21
CA VAL A 144 -3.71 5.80 14.56
C VAL A 144 -3.99 6.69 13.35
N VAL A 145 -4.66 7.82 13.59
CA VAL A 145 -4.93 8.82 12.54
C VAL A 145 -3.61 9.52 12.17
N VAL A 146 -3.11 9.24 10.97
CA VAL A 146 -1.89 9.84 10.41
C VAL A 146 -2.18 11.20 9.80
N SER A 147 -3.30 11.32 9.09
CA SER A 147 -3.70 12.57 8.45
C SER A 147 -5.21 12.79 8.53
N ARG A 148 -5.58 14.06 8.61
CA ARG A 148 -6.95 14.58 8.53
C ARG A 148 -6.97 15.69 7.49
N ASN A 149 -7.72 15.48 6.41
CA ASN A 149 -7.87 16.44 5.30
C ASN A 149 -9.25 17.10 5.30
N VAL A 150 -9.88 17.21 6.47
CA VAL A 150 -11.21 17.79 6.63
C VAL A 150 -11.26 18.68 7.87
N THR A 151 -12.08 19.72 7.79
CA THR A 151 -12.31 20.68 8.89
C THR A 151 -13.81 20.80 9.18
N GLN A 152 -14.16 21.07 10.44
CA GLN A 152 -15.54 21.33 10.83
C GLN A 152 -16.09 22.53 10.05
N GLY A 153 -17.32 22.42 9.55
CA GLY A 153 -17.96 23.42 8.68
C GLY A 153 -17.58 23.32 7.20
N GLN A 154 -16.60 22.49 6.82
CA GLN A 154 -16.29 22.22 5.41
C GLN A 154 -17.37 21.35 4.77
N THR A 155 -17.76 21.68 3.55
CA THR A 155 -18.68 20.87 2.75
C THR A 155 -17.93 19.80 1.97
N VAL A 156 -18.31 18.56 2.17
CA VAL A 156 -17.79 17.39 1.45
C VAL A 156 -18.74 17.06 0.29
N ALA A 157 -18.17 16.89 -0.90
CA ALA A 157 -18.91 16.49 -2.10
C ALA A 157 -18.41 15.11 -2.57
N ALA A 158 -19.13 14.06 -2.19
CA ALA A 158 -18.81 12.67 -2.52
C ALA A 158 -19.31 12.23 -3.91
N SER A 159 -20.10 13.06 -4.60
CA SER A 159 -20.75 12.70 -5.87
C SER A 159 -19.81 12.63 -7.08
N PHE A 160 -18.67 13.32 -7.05
CA PHE A 160 -17.72 13.36 -8.17
C PHE A 160 -16.49 12.47 -7.98
N GLN A 161 -15.99 12.41 -6.74
CA GLN A 161 -14.84 11.60 -6.35
C GLN A 161 -14.93 11.37 -4.85
N THR A 162 -14.50 10.20 -4.36
CA THR A 162 -14.43 9.93 -2.92
C THR A 162 -13.30 10.75 -2.31
N PRO A 163 -13.58 11.80 -1.53
CA PRO A 163 -12.51 12.60 -0.93
C PRO A 163 -11.86 11.79 0.18
N THR A 164 -10.53 11.87 0.28
CA THR A 164 -9.78 11.25 1.38
C THR A 164 -9.91 12.12 2.63
N LEU A 165 -10.80 11.76 3.55
CA LEU A 165 -11.04 12.53 4.77
C LEU A 165 -9.99 12.24 5.85
N PHE A 166 -9.71 10.96 6.07
CA PHE A 166 -8.71 10.51 7.04
C PHE A 166 -7.79 9.46 6.42
N LEU A 167 -6.54 9.44 6.90
CA LEU A 167 -5.59 8.37 6.65
C LEU A 167 -5.26 7.70 7.99
N ILE A 168 -5.53 6.40 8.11
CA ILE A 168 -5.38 5.65 9.35
C ILE A 168 -4.31 4.58 9.16
N ALA A 169 -3.25 4.63 9.94
CA ALA A 169 -2.24 3.58 10.02
C ALA A 169 -2.72 2.51 10.99
N THR A 170 -2.73 1.25 10.56
CA THR A 170 -3.15 0.14 11.43
C THR A 170 -2.16 -0.12 12.57
N ASP A 171 -0.87 -0.05 12.25
CA ASP A 171 0.21 -0.24 13.20
C ASP A 171 1.38 0.69 12.84
N LEU A 172 1.91 1.42 13.84
CA LEU A 172 3.09 2.27 13.69
C LEU A 172 4.38 1.59 14.17
N THR A 173 4.26 0.44 14.83
CA THR A 173 5.41 -0.37 15.26
C THR A 173 6.03 -1.15 14.10
N ARG A 174 5.26 -1.32 13.01
CA ARG A 174 5.69 -1.96 11.78
C ARG A 174 5.63 -0.93 10.65
N MET A 175 6.80 -0.56 10.16
CA MET A 175 6.96 0.45 9.12
C MET A 175 7.62 -0.19 7.91
N GLN A 176 7.49 0.48 6.78
CA GLN A 176 8.21 0.16 5.57
C GLN A 176 8.83 1.43 4.98
N VAL A 177 9.88 1.25 4.20
CA VAL A 177 10.49 2.33 3.43
C VAL A 177 10.30 2.01 1.96
N ASP A 178 9.49 2.81 1.29
CA ASP A 178 9.27 2.71 -0.15
C ASP A 178 10.42 3.44 -0.84
N THR A 179 11.29 2.68 -1.51
CA THR A 179 12.59 3.14 -1.99
C THR A 179 12.62 3.17 -3.51
N ASN A 180 12.98 4.32 -4.07
CA ASN A 180 13.10 4.48 -5.51
C ASN A 180 14.49 4.03 -5.98
N VAL A 181 14.56 2.85 -6.60
CA VAL A 181 15.79 2.29 -7.18
C VAL A 181 15.81 2.55 -8.69
N SER A 182 16.93 3.02 -9.24
CA SER A 182 17.05 3.26 -10.68
C SER A 182 16.96 1.97 -11.49
N GLU A 183 16.43 2.04 -12.72
CA GLU A 183 16.42 0.94 -13.69
C GLU A 183 17.82 0.33 -13.91
N SER A 184 18.89 1.14 -13.81
CA SER A 184 20.25 0.64 -13.98
C SER A 184 20.70 -0.33 -12.87
N ASP A 185 20.12 -0.21 -11.67
CA ASP A 185 20.59 -0.94 -10.49
C ASP A 185 19.63 -2.04 -10.03
N ILE A 186 18.36 -1.98 -10.46
CA ILE A 186 17.28 -2.89 -10.01
C ILE A 186 17.61 -4.37 -10.26
N GLY A 187 18.40 -4.69 -11.29
CA GLY A 187 18.79 -6.06 -11.62
C GLY A 187 19.63 -6.76 -10.55
N THR A 188 20.25 -5.99 -9.64
CA THR A 188 21.03 -6.52 -8.51
C THR A 188 20.26 -6.58 -7.19
N VAL A 189 19.04 -6.04 -7.17
CA VAL A 189 18.18 -5.99 -5.98
C VAL A 189 17.32 -7.23 -5.94
N SER A 190 17.26 -7.88 -4.77
CA SER A 190 16.47 -9.09 -4.56
C SER A 190 15.84 -9.11 -3.19
N GLU A 191 14.70 -9.78 -3.08
CA GLU A 191 14.01 -9.98 -1.80
C GLU A 191 14.93 -10.68 -0.79
N GLY A 192 14.84 -10.26 0.48
CA GLY A 192 15.65 -10.78 1.58
C GLY A 192 17.01 -10.10 1.78
N GLN A 193 17.46 -9.22 0.87
CA GLN A 193 18.68 -8.45 1.05
C GLN A 193 18.60 -7.54 2.30
N SER A 194 19.73 -7.41 2.99
CA SER A 194 19.85 -6.53 4.16
C SER A 194 20.10 -5.10 3.71
N VAL A 195 19.40 -4.17 4.35
CA VAL A 195 19.46 -2.74 4.05
C VAL A 195 19.74 -1.99 5.33
N THR A 196 20.70 -1.08 5.27
CA THR A 196 20.94 -0.12 6.35
C THR A 196 20.50 1.25 5.88
N PHE A 197 19.77 2.01 6.70
CA PHE A 197 19.34 3.34 6.33
C PHE A 197 19.41 4.31 7.49
N SER A 198 19.52 5.59 7.18
CA SER A 198 19.35 6.70 8.12
C SER A 198 18.21 7.58 7.63
N VAL A 199 17.51 8.22 8.55
CA VAL A 199 16.50 9.24 8.21
C VAL A 199 17.07 10.62 8.47
N ASP A 200 16.62 11.62 7.71
CA ASP A 200 17.15 12.99 7.83
C ASP A 200 16.94 13.58 9.24
N ALA A 201 15.91 13.12 9.95
CA ALA A 201 15.63 13.50 11.33
C ALA A 201 16.64 12.91 12.34
N PHE A 202 17.31 11.81 11.99
CA PHE A 202 18.26 11.08 12.85
C PHE A 202 19.47 10.60 12.02
N PRO A 203 20.36 11.50 11.56
CA PRO A 203 21.46 11.15 10.68
C PRO A 203 22.51 10.25 11.34
N ASP A 204 22.71 10.37 12.66
CA ASP A 204 23.68 9.59 13.42
C ASP A 204 23.17 8.19 13.81
N ARG A 205 21.89 7.89 13.52
CA ARG A 205 21.28 6.61 13.87
C ARG A 205 21.07 5.77 12.62
N ILE A 206 21.68 4.59 12.63
CA ILE A 206 21.51 3.60 11.57
C ILE A 206 20.36 2.67 11.98
N PHE A 207 19.40 2.53 11.08
CA PHE A 207 18.31 1.56 11.16
C PHE A 207 18.62 0.40 10.20
N GLU A 208 18.29 -0.80 10.64
CA GLU A 208 18.43 -2.01 9.84
C GLU A 208 17.05 -2.48 9.37
N GLY A 209 16.96 -2.84 8.09
CA GLY A 209 15.76 -3.37 7.47
C GLY A 209 16.10 -4.46 6.46
N LYS A 210 15.06 -5.09 5.91
CA LYS A 210 15.20 -6.10 4.86
C LYS A 210 14.25 -5.79 3.71
N ILE A 211 14.70 -6.07 2.49
CA ILE A 211 13.84 -5.97 1.31
C ILE A 211 12.77 -7.06 1.41
N THR A 212 11.52 -6.65 1.57
CA THR A 212 10.38 -7.57 1.63
C THR A 212 9.81 -7.82 0.25
N GLN A 213 9.84 -6.81 -0.62
CA GLN A 213 9.26 -6.90 -1.95
C GLN A 213 9.94 -5.93 -2.91
N VAL A 214 10.08 -6.34 -4.17
CA VAL A 214 10.44 -5.44 -5.28
C VAL A 214 9.23 -5.31 -6.20
N ARG A 215 8.68 -4.10 -6.35
CA ARG A 215 7.51 -3.87 -7.20
C ARG A 215 7.91 -3.94 -8.66
N GLN A 216 7.13 -4.69 -9.45
CA GLN A 216 7.38 -4.88 -10.88
C GLN A 216 6.92 -3.72 -11.75
N SER A 217 6.04 -2.85 -11.22
CA SER A 217 5.56 -1.70 -11.96
C SER A 217 6.55 -0.55 -11.84
N PRO A 218 7.12 -0.04 -12.95
CA PRO A 218 8.02 1.11 -12.89
C PRO A 218 7.26 2.41 -12.61
N GLN A 219 7.95 3.37 -12.00
CA GLN A 219 7.51 4.74 -11.83
C GLN A 219 8.49 5.70 -12.51
N THR A 220 7.95 6.68 -13.25
CA THR A 220 8.76 7.72 -13.89
C THR A 220 8.73 8.97 -13.03
N ILE A 221 9.80 9.22 -12.28
CA ILE A 221 9.95 10.40 -11.43
C ILE A 221 10.99 11.30 -12.10
N GLN A 222 10.61 12.54 -12.44
CA GLN A 222 11.51 13.50 -13.11
C GLN A 222 12.18 12.95 -14.40
N ASN A 223 11.43 12.19 -15.21
CA ASN A 223 11.92 11.50 -16.42
C ASN A 223 12.96 10.39 -16.18
N VAL A 224 13.17 9.98 -14.92
CA VAL A 224 13.99 8.81 -14.57
C VAL A 224 13.07 7.65 -14.25
N VAL A 225 13.30 6.51 -14.92
CA VAL A 225 12.58 5.26 -14.63
C VAL A 225 13.16 4.65 -13.36
N THR A 226 12.29 4.43 -12.39
CA THR A 226 12.62 3.86 -11.09
C THR A 226 11.67 2.72 -10.75
N PHE A 227 12.14 1.77 -9.97
CA PHE A 227 11.35 0.68 -9.41
C PHE A 227 11.30 0.85 -7.90
N ASP A 228 10.13 0.58 -7.34
CA ASP A 228 9.89 0.71 -5.90
C ASP A 228 10.28 -0.58 -5.18
N ALA A 229 11.31 -0.50 -4.34
CA ALA A 229 11.73 -1.58 -3.46
C ALA A 229 11.24 -1.29 -2.04
N VAL A 230 10.43 -2.20 -1.50
CA VAL A 230 9.83 -2.08 -0.17
C VAL A 230 10.80 -2.70 0.85
N VAL A 231 11.23 -1.89 1.81
CA VAL A 231 12.10 -2.32 2.91
C VAL A 231 11.29 -2.35 4.19
N GLY A 232 11.06 -3.53 4.76
CA GLY A 232 10.39 -3.66 6.06
C GLY A 232 11.32 -3.27 7.21
N VAL A 233 10.81 -2.51 8.18
CA VAL A 233 11.53 -2.11 9.39
C VAL A 233 10.65 -2.15 10.64
N ASP A 234 11.24 -2.64 11.73
CA ASP A 234 10.62 -2.62 13.04
C ASP A 234 10.85 -1.27 13.74
N ASN A 235 9.77 -0.60 14.10
CA ASN A 235 9.73 0.72 14.74
C ASN A 235 9.29 0.60 16.20
N THR A 236 9.99 -0.25 16.96
CA THR A 236 9.64 -0.59 18.35
C THR A 236 9.65 0.59 19.32
N ASP A 237 10.42 1.63 19.01
CA ASP A 237 10.53 2.86 19.80
C ASP A 237 9.68 4.01 19.26
N LEU A 238 8.90 3.77 18.20
CA LEU A 238 8.03 4.76 17.54
C LEU A 238 8.76 6.04 17.10
N ALA A 239 10.09 5.95 16.88
CA ALA A 239 10.91 7.07 16.46
C ALA A 239 10.67 7.42 14.98
N LEU A 240 10.46 6.41 14.14
CA LEU A 240 10.13 6.60 12.73
C LEU A 240 8.69 7.08 12.61
N LYS A 241 8.49 8.17 11.86
CA LYS A 241 7.16 8.71 11.56
C LYS A 241 6.87 8.58 10.07
N PRO A 242 5.59 8.36 9.69
CA PRO A 242 5.16 8.41 8.31
C PRO A 242 5.59 9.72 7.62
N GLY A 243 6.06 9.62 6.38
CA GLY A 243 6.50 10.76 5.57
C GLY A 243 7.95 11.21 5.79
N MET A 244 8.73 10.54 6.65
CA MET A 244 10.17 10.82 6.77
C MET A 244 10.93 10.38 5.51
N THR A 245 11.88 11.19 5.06
CA THR A 245 12.82 10.80 4.00
C THR A 245 13.93 9.93 4.59
N ALA A 246 14.21 8.81 3.93
CA ALA A 246 15.26 7.88 4.28
C ALA A 246 16.32 7.81 3.19
N SER A 247 17.59 7.78 3.60
CA SER A 247 18.74 7.48 2.75
C SER A 247 19.18 6.05 3.03
N LEU A 248 19.07 5.19 2.03
CA LEU A 248 19.27 3.75 2.16
C LEU A 248 20.57 3.32 1.49
N ASN A 249 21.26 2.41 2.17
CA ASN A 249 22.38 1.65 1.65
C ASN A 249 21.97 0.18 1.55
N ILE A 250 21.73 -0.27 0.33
CA ILE A 250 21.36 -1.66 0.02
C ILE A 250 22.65 -2.46 -0.20
N ILE A 251 22.78 -3.56 0.55
CA ILE A 251 23.89 -4.51 0.44
C ILE A 251 23.57 -5.49 -0.68
N THR A 252 24.11 -5.22 -1.87
CA THR A 252 23.85 -6.01 -3.10
C THR A 252 24.67 -7.29 -3.16
N ALA A 253 25.86 -7.29 -2.56
CA ALA A 253 26.70 -8.47 -2.45
C ALA A 253 27.61 -8.38 -1.22
N HIS A 254 27.92 -9.56 -0.65
CA HIS A 254 28.77 -9.68 0.52
C HIS A 254 29.76 -10.82 0.30
N ALA A 255 31.05 -10.53 0.42
CA ALA A 255 32.12 -11.52 0.31
C ALA A 255 32.88 -11.60 1.64
N THR A 256 32.83 -12.76 2.30
CA THR A 256 33.63 -13.06 3.50
C THR A 256 34.93 -13.75 3.11
N ASN A 257 36.05 -13.36 3.75
CA ASN A 257 37.37 -13.96 3.52
C ASN A 257 37.86 -13.88 2.08
N ALA A 258 37.67 -12.74 1.41
CA ALA A 258 38.11 -12.54 0.03
C ALA A 258 39.27 -11.54 -0.06
N LEU A 259 40.21 -11.79 -0.97
CA LEU A 259 41.29 -10.87 -1.30
C LEU A 259 40.69 -9.65 -2.00
N ARG A 260 41.01 -8.45 -1.51
CA ARG A 260 40.52 -7.20 -2.10
C ARG A 260 41.69 -6.30 -2.47
N VAL A 261 41.53 -5.56 -3.55
CA VAL A 261 42.55 -4.66 -4.08
C VAL A 261 41.94 -3.27 -4.26
N PRO A 262 42.65 -2.18 -3.93
CA PRO A 262 42.16 -0.83 -4.19
C PRO A 262 41.83 -0.64 -5.67
N ASN A 263 40.72 0.02 -5.98
CA ASN A 263 40.29 0.26 -7.37
C ASN A 263 41.34 1.02 -8.19
N GLN A 264 42.22 1.78 -7.54
CA GLN A 264 43.33 2.50 -8.17
C GLN A 264 44.37 1.55 -8.77
N ALA A 265 44.64 0.40 -8.15
CA ALA A 265 45.63 -0.54 -8.63
C ALA A 265 45.19 -1.27 -9.91
N LEU A 266 43.88 -1.48 -10.10
CA LEU A 266 43.33 -2.05 -11.33
C LEU A 266 43.40 -1.09 -12.53
N ARG A 267 43.60 0.20 -12.29
CA ARG A 267 43.70 1.25 -13.32
C ARG A 267 45.13 1.76 -13.50
N PHE A 268 46.07 1.23 -12.74
CA PHE A 268 47.45 1.67 -12.78
C PHE A 268 48.16 1.02 -13.97
N GLU A 269 48.65 1.86 -14.88
CA GLU A 269 49.57 1.45 -15.95
C GLU A 269 50.91 2.19 -15.71
N PRO A 270 52.03 1.47 -15.51
CA PRO A 270 53.33 2.12 -15.33
C PRO A 270 53.75 2.81 -16.65
N THR A 271 54.16 4.09 -16.54
CA THR A 271 54.53 4.93 -17.70
C THR A 271 55.77 4.41 -18.45
N ASP A 272 56.62 3.61 -17.78
CA ASP A 272 57.81 2.97 -18.32
C ASP A 272 57.59 1.49 -18.73
N ALA A 273 56.53 1.21 -19.48
CA ALA A 273 56.27 -0.13 -20.06
C ALA A 273 57.36 -0.61 -21.05
N GLY A 274 58.40 0.18 -21.31
CA GLY A 274 59.50 -0.14 -22.21
C GLY A 274 60.66 -0.94 -21.60
N ASN A 275 60.72 -1.13 -20.27
CA ASN A 275 61.89 -1.76 -19.64
C ASN A 275 61.61 -2.76 -18.50
N THR A 276 60.41 -3.33 -18.45
CA THR A 276 60.11 -4.49 -17.58
C THR A 276 60.08 -5.76 -18.43
N SER A 277 61.09 -6.61 -18.25
CA SER A 277 61.09 -7.96 -18.82
C SER A 277 59.91 -8.77 -18.29
N ALA A 278 59.31 -9.57 -19.18
CA ALA A 278 58.07 -10.34 -19.03
C ALA A 278 56.75 -9.55 -19.11
N ALA A 279 56.52 -8.88 -20.25
CA ALA A 279 55.18 -8.93 -20.83
C ALA A 279 54.94 -10.40 -21.30
N PRO A 280 53.89 -11.09 -20.85
CA PRO A 280 53.54 -12.37 -21.45
C PRO A 280 53.11 -12.15 -22.90
N THR A 281 53.87 -12.73 -23.82
CA THR A 281 53.45 -12.94 -25.21
C THR A 281 52.23 -13.84 -25.18
N SER A 282 51.11 -13.33 -25.69
CA SER A 282 49.79 -13.99 -25.84
C SER A 282 49.08 -14.37 -24.52
N VAL A 283 48.15 -13.54 -24.06
CA VAL A 283 46.68 -13.76 -24.03
C VAL A 283 46.05 -12.43 -23.55
N ASP A 284 45.20 -11.82 -24.38
CA ASP A 284 44.22 -10.76 -24.05
C ASP A 284 44.63 -9.66 -23.04
N ALA A 285 45.41 -8.68 -23.51
CA ALA A 285 45.69 -7.40 -22.82
C ALA A 285 44.45 -6.48 -22.64
N LYS A 286 43.23 -7.03 -22.73
CA LYS A 286 41.95 -6.32 -22.51
C LYS A 286 41.24 -6.74 -21.22
N GLY A 287 41.79 -7.71 -20.47
CA GLY A 287 41.24 -8.15 -19.19
C GLY A 287 41.73 -7.31 -18.00
N PRO A 288 40.98 -7.30 -16.89
CA PRO A 288 41.44 -6.69 -15.64
C PRO A 288 42.74 -7.38 -15.16
N HIS A 289 43.74 -6.56 -14.81
CA HIS A 289 45.06 -7.01 -14.39
C HIS A 289 45.57 -6.14 -13.24
N VAL A 290 46.47 -6.70 -12.44
CA VAL A 290 47.12 -6.02 -11.32
C VAL A 290 48.63 -6.18 -11.44
N TRP A 291 49.36 -5.13 -11.07
CA TRP A 291 50.81 -5.12 -11.08
C TRP A 291 51.36 -5.48 -9.70
N VAL A 292 52.03 -6.64 -9.62
CA VAL A 292 52.62 -7.17 -8.39
C VAL A 292 54.13 -6.98 -8.41
N GLN A 293 54.68 -6.48 -7.32
CA GLN A 293 56.13 -6.41 -7.15
C GLN A 293 56.67 -7.75 -6.64
N HIS A 294 57.45 -8.42 -7.48
CA HIS A 294 58.25 -9.58 -7.08
C HIS A 294 59.73 -9.19 -7.19
N ASN A 295 60.37 -9.01 -6.02
CA ASN A 295 61.73 -8.46 -5.88
C ASN A 295 61.84 -7.01 -6.44
N ASP A 296 62.66 -6.79 -7.47
CA ASP A 296 62.90 -5.49 -8.13
C ASP A 296 62.17 -5.35 -9.47
N THR A 297 61.28 -6.29 -9.80
CA THR A 297 60.53 -6.31 -11.06
C THR A 297 59.03 -6.33 -10.80
N VAL A 298 58.31 -5.52 -11.58
CA VAL A 298 56.84 -5.43 -11.53
C VAL A 298 56.29 -6.36 -12.62
N ILE A 299 55.49 -7.35 -12.22
CA ILE A 299 54.90 -8.35 -13.12
C ILE A 299 53.41 -8.07 -13.25
N MET A 300 52.90 -8.12 -14.48
CA MET A 300 51.47 -8.06 -14.76
C MET A 300 50.84 -9.42 -14.44
N VAL A 301 49.93 -9.45 -13.47
CA VAL A 301 49.15 -10.65 -13.13
C VAL A 301 47.71 -10.43 -13.59
N PRO A 302 47.19 -11.24 -14.53
CA PRO A 302 45.78 -11.19 -14.90
C PRO A 302 44.93 -11.66 -13.73
N VAL A 303 43.84 -10.94 -13.43
CA VAL A 303 42.96 -11.24 -12.29
C VAL A 303 41.51 -11.29 -12.75
N THR A 304 40.74 -12.18 -12.15
CA THR A 304 39.28 -12.19 -12.29
C THR A 304 38.69 -11.38 -11.15
N ILE A 305 38.10 -10.24 -11.50
CA ILE A 305 37.42 -9.36 -10.55
C ILE A 305 36.05 -9.92 -10.20
N GLY A 306 35.71 -9.84 -8.92
CA GLY A 306 34.38 -10.11 -8.39
C GLY A 306 33.68 -8.82 -8.00
N VAL A 307 32.98 -8.88 -6.87
CA VAL A 307 32.23 -7.75 -6.30
C VAL A 307 33.15 -6.56 -6.04
N SER A 308 32.74 -5.36 -6.48
CA SER A 308 33.45 -4.10 -6.23
C SER A 308 32.60 -3.16 -5.39
N ASP A 309 33.24 -2.43 -4.48
CA ASP A 309 32.71 -1.25 -3.82
C ASP A 309 33.36 0.04 -4.40
N GLN A 310 33.07 1.22 -3.83
CA GLN A 310 33.60 2.49 -4.33
C GLN A 310 35.13 2.64 -4.19
N SER A 311 35.76 1.87 -3.29
CA SER A 311 37.19 1.96 -2.95
C SER A 311 38.00 0.70 -3.29
N TYR A 312 37.40 -0.48 -3.24
CA TYR A 312 38.03 -1.79 -3.36
C TYR A 312 37.25 -2.73 -4.27
N THR A 313 37.98 -3.58 -4.99
CA THR A 313 37.44 -4.68 -5.79
C THR A 313 37.92 -6.00 -5.22
N VAL A 314 37.01 -6.95 -5.05
CA VAL A 314 37.32 -8.33 -4.66
C VAL A 314 37.93 -9.07 -5.85
N ILE A 315 38.95 -9.89 -5.60
CA ILE A 315 39.54 -10.79 -6.59
C ILE A 315 39.07 -12.21 -6.29
N GLU A 316 38.39 -12.82 -7.26
CA GLU A 316 37.85 -14.18 -7.15
C GLU A 316 38.83 -15.24 -7.63
N ALA A 317 39.66 -14.90 -8.63
CA ALA A 317 40.70 -15.79 -9.13
C ALA A 317 41.92 -14.99 -9.63
N GLY A 318 43.11 -15.50 -9.35
CA GLY A 318 44.39 -14.94 -9.76
C GLY A 318 45.53 -15.61 -9.00
N GLU A 319 46.75 -15.50 -9.52
CA GLU A 319 47.98 -15.92 -8.81
C GLU A 319 48.40 -14.86 -7.78
N LEU A 320 47.50 -14.55 -6.85
CA LEU A 320 47.71 -13.56 -5.79
C LEU A 320 47.59 -14.24 -4.43
N GLU A 321 48.60 -14.07 -3.59
CA GLU A 321 48.61 -14.59 -2.23
C GLU A 321 48.44 -13.44 -1.20
N PRO A 322 47.86 -13.71 -0.02
CA PRO A 322 47.84 -12.77 1.09
C PRO A 322 49.30 -12.41 1.48
N GLY A 323 49.69 -11.13 1.32
CA GLY A 323 51.07 -10.67 1.55
C GLY A 323 51.70 -9.93 0.37
N ASP A 324 51.13 -10.08 -0.83
CA ASP A 324 51.70 -9.52 -2.06
C ASP A 324 51.62 -7.98 -2.11
N LYS A 325 52.70 -7.36 -2.59
CA LYS A 325 52.79 -5.90 -2.74
C LYS A 325 52.25 -5.48 -4.10
N ILE A 326 51.12 -4.78 -4.07
CA ILE A 326 50.44 -4.30 -5.26
C ILE A 326 50.77 -2.83 -5.50
N ALA A 327 51.14 -2.50 -6.74
CA ALA A 327 51.36 -1.12 -7.16
C ALA A 327 50.01 -0.43 -7.41
N PHE A 328 49.79 0.72 -6.77
CA PHE A 328 48.56 1.52 -6.91
C PHE A 328 48.82 2.97 -7.34
N GLY A 329 50.09 3.34 -7.56
CA GLY A 329 50.49 4.67 -8.02
C GLY A 329 52.02 4.82 -8.09
N GLU A 330 52.45 5.76 -8.92
CA GLU A 330 53.85 6.20 -9.06
C GLU A 330 53.99 7.57 -8.38
N ASP A 331 54.90 7.71 -7.41
CA ASP A 331 55.19 9.03 -6.83
C ASP A 331 56.02 9.79 -7.85
N VAL A 332 55.40 10.72 -8.59
CA VAL A 332 56.14 11.65 -9.47
C VAL A 332 56.81 12.71 -8.60
N ALA A 333 57.82 12.30 -7.83
CA ALA A 333 58.82 13.20 -7.29
C ALA A 333 59.88 13.41 -8.38
N SER A 334 60.03 14.66 -8.82
CA SER A 334 61.05 15.04 -9.78
C SER A 334 62.45 14.67 -9.28
N SER A 335 63.26 14.18 -10.22
CA SER A 335 64.66 13.74 -10.12
C SER A 335 64.89 12.25 -9.79
N THR A 336 65.23 11.52 -10.87
CA THR A 336 66.01 10.27 -10.94
C THR A 336 65.61 9.14 -9.97
N MET A 337 64.79 8.21 -10.48
CA MET A 337 64.16 7.03 -9.83
C MET A 337 63.02 7.36 -8.86
N ALA A 338 61.79 7.34 -9.39
CA ALA A 338 60.56 7.39 -8.61
C ALA A 338 60.36 6.07 -7.84
N PRO A 339 60.18 6.10 -6.50
CA PRO A 339 59.77 4.92 -5.76
C PRO A 339 58.26 4.69 -5.95
N PHE A 340 57.89 3.49 -6.40
CA PHE A 340 56.50 3.05 -6.44
C PHE A 340 55.90 3.00 -5.03
N ARG A 341 54.63 3.37 -4.88
CA ARG A 341 53.89 3.16 -3.63
C ARG A 341 53.27 1.77 -3.62
N PHE A 342 53.64 1.01 -2.59
CA PHE A 342 53.13 -0.34 -2.35
C PHE A 342 52.29 -0.35 -1.07
N LEU A 343 51.10 -0.94 -1.15
CA LEU A 343 50.35 -1.33 0.05
C LEU A 343 50.67 -2.80 0.33
N ARG A 344 51.00 -3.11 1.58
CA ARG A 344 51.19 -4.48 2.06
C ARG A 344 49.87 -4.93 2.66
N TRP A 345 49.33 -6.05 2.17
CA TRP A 345 48.11 -6.68 2.67
C TRP A 345 48.46 -7.90 3.51
#